data_AF-A0A2V7VBL8-F1
#
_entry.id   AF-A0A2V7VBL8-F1
#
_cell.length_a   1.000
_cell.length_b   1.000
_cell.length_c   1.000
_cell.angle_alpha   90.00
_cell.angle_beta   90.00
_cell.angle_gamma   90.00
#
_symmetry.space_group_name_H-M   'P 1'
#
loop_
_entity.id
_entity.type
_entity.pdbx_description
1 polymer ?
#
loop_
_entity_poly.entity_id
_entity_poly.type
_entity_poly.pdbx_seq_one_letter_code
_entity_poly.pdbx_strand_id
1 'polypeptide(L)'
;RATFEGLARLRPGERPFVLTRATFAGGQRYAAVWPGDNVSDWAHLKATIPMFAGMGLSGFPFVGADIGGFAEAPTAELYTRWLQLGVFYPFMRTHTTFGTPDQEPWSYGSFHEALNRRAIEMRYELLPEVYNVMEEASRTGIPAFRPLLLEFPDDPATWELDDEFLFGPDLLVAPVLREDAVVYLPAGECYDYHRGWRFEGRRTHLVPVTLEAIPVFVRAGAFVFRQPVVQHTGEMAGQPLRVAVFPASHSEASLYEDEGQGLAYRQGSFARRRFVQRRDGGRLAIEVATMEGSWRPAPRDLVFEVRGAGEPSRVAVAGEALARFDAAGLEKAARGWTRSENGLVVVKVRDRTDAFTLILEP
;
A
#
# COMPACT_ATOMS: atom_id res chain seq x y z
N ARG A 1 -10.60 -7.90 25.59
CA ARG A 1 -12.06 -7.66 25.65
C ARG A 1 -12.46 -6.57 26.64
N ALA A 2 -12.20 -6.73 27.95
CA ALA A 2 -12.58 -5.73 28.96
C ALA A 2 -12.10 -4.30 28.63
N THR A 3 -10.82 -4.13 28.27
CA THR A 3 -10.25 -2.85 27.85
C THR A 3 -10.97 -2.26 26.63
N PHE A 4 -11.23 -3.07 25.61
CA PHE A 4 -11.93 -2.66 24.39
C PHE A 4 -13.36 -2.17 24.70
N GLU A 5 -14.13 -2.94 25.46
CA GLU A 5 -15.50 -2.56 25.83
C GLU A 5 -15.51 -1.33 26.75
N GLY A 6 -14.52 -1.19 27.64
CA GLY A 6 -14.36 -0.01 28.47
C GLY A 6 -14.12 1.25 27.63
N LEU A 7 -13.17 1.20 26.67
CA LEU A 7 -12.92 2.30 25.74
C LEU A 7 -14.16 2.63 24.91
N ALA A 8 -14.87 1.61 24.40
CA ALA A 8 -16.10 1.81 23.64
C ALA A 8 -17.21 2.48 24.46
N ARG A 9 -17.31 2.20 25.77
CA ARG A 9 -18.27 2.91 26.65
C ARG A 9 -17.85 4.34 26.97
N LEU A 10 -16.55 4.57 27.17
CA LEU A 10 -16.00 5.90 27.45
C LEU A 10 -16.06 6.81 26.23
N ARG A 11 -15.94 6.25 25.02
CA ARG A 11 -15.91 6.97 23.74
C ARG A 11 -16.77 6.25 22.69
N PRO A 12 -18.11 6.29 22.81
CA PRO A 12 -19.02 5.50 21.97
C PRO A 12 -19.01 5.90 20.49
N GLY A 13 -18.47 7.07 20.15
CA GLY A 13 -18.31 7.55 18.79
C GLY A 13 -16.95 7.26 18.17
N GLU A 14 -15.99 6.66 18.89
CA GLU A 14 -14.62 6.42 18.41
C GLU A 14 -14.35 4.93 18.16
N ARG A 15 -13.33 4.64 17.33
CA ARG A 15 -12.81 3.29 17.13
C ARG A 15 -11.81 2.97 18.24
N PRO A 16 -12.05 1.98 19.11
CA PRO A 16 -11.08 1.64 20.15
C PRO A 16 -9.81 1.06 19.53
N PHE A 17 -8.65 1.58 19.92
CA PHE A 17 -7.37 0.95 19.66
C PHE A 17 -6.87 0.28 20.95
N VAL A 18 -6.64 -1.03 20.88
CA VAL A 18 -6.05 -1.83 21.95
C VAL A 18 -4.93 -2.63 21.32
N LEU A 19 -3.73 -2.53 21.88
CA LEU A 19 -2.57 -3.33 21.50
C LEU A 19 -2.35 -4.41 22.57
N THR A 20 -2.09 -5.65 22.15
CA THR A 20 -1.77 -6.75 23.08
C THR A 20 -0.58 -7.56 22.58
N ARG A 21 0.17 -8.15 23.52
CA ARG A 21 1.26 -9.09 23.22
C ARG A 21 0.78 -10.55 23.12
N ALA A 22 -0.35 -10.85 23.72
CA ALA A 22 -0.86 -12.22 23.82
C ALA A 22 -2.36 -12.25 23.51
N THR A 23 -2.78 -13.28 22.80
CA THR A 23 -4.15 -13.42 22.30
C THR A 23 -4.54 -14.89 22.13
N PHE A 24 -5.81 -15.13 21.85
CA PHE A 24 -6.38 -16.44 21.50
C PHE A 24 -7.32 -16.28 20.31
N ALA A 25 -7.73 -17.38 19.67
CA ALA A 25 -8.69 -17.35 18.56
C ALA A 25 -9.93 -16.48 18.90
N GLY A 26 -10.22 -15.49 18.06
CA GLY A 26 -11.28 -14.50 18.28
C GLY A 26 -10.81 -13.20 18.95
N GLY A 27 -9.55 -13.08 19.34
CA GLY A 27 -8.97 -11.87 19.93
C GLY A 27 -8.89 -10.69 18.96
N GLN A 28 -8.83 -10.92 17.64
CA GLN A 28 -8.80 -9.89 16.60
C GLN A 28 -10.02 -8.95 16.65
N ARG A 29 -11.13 -9.40 17.25
CA ARG A 29 -12.32 -8.57 17.48
C ARG A 29 -12.09 -7.42 18.47
N TYR A 30 -10.99 -7.48 19.23
CA TYR A 30 -10.77 -6.61 20.37
C TYR A 30 -9.41 -5.93 20.42
N ALA A 31 -8.41 -6.39 19.67
CA ALA A 31 -7.05 -5.84 19.75
C ALA A 31 -6.23 -6.11 18.48
N ALA A 32 -5.34 -5.17 18.18
CA ALA A 32 -4.16 -5.39 17.35
C ALA A 32 -3.11 -6.19 18.15
N VAL A 33 -2.22 -6.89 17.44
CA VAL A 33 -1.21 -7.75 18.06
C VAL A 33 0.20 -7.27 17.73
N TRP A 34 1.02 -7.20 18.76
CA TRP A 34 2.47 -7.08 18.63
C TRP A 34 3.10 -8.37 19.17
N PRO A 35 3.86 -9.14 18.38
CA PRO A 35 4.31 -10.48 18.79
C PRO A 35 5.33 -10.55 19.93
N GLY A 36 5.81 -9.41 20.44
CA GLY A 36 6.70 -9.37 21.60
C GLY A 36 8.11 -8.92 21.27
N ASP A 37 8.99 -9.22 22.21
CA ASP A 37 10.30 -8.63 22.41
C ASP A 37 11.32 -9.16 21.38
N ASN A 38 11.22 -8.74 20.11
CA ASN A 38 12.15 -9.13 19.05
C ASN A 38 13.56 -8.54 19.28
N VAL A 39 14.61 -9.27 18.90
CA VAL A 39 16.00 -8.79 19.03
C VAL A 39 16.41 -7.99 17.80
N SER A 40 17.28 -6.99 17.98
CA SER A 40 17.88 -6.17 16.92
C SER A 40 18.89 -6.93 16.06
N ASP A 41 18.45 -7.98 15.37
CA ASP A 41 19.27 -8.76 14.44
C ASP A 41 18.52 -9.09 13.13
N TRP A 42 19.28 -9.53 12.11
CA TRP A 42 18.74 -9.90 10.80
C TRP A 42 17.85 -11.14 10.83
N ALA A 43 18.07 -12.06 11.78
CA ALA A 43 17.27 -13.28 11.89
C ALA A 43 15.84 -12.96 12.35
N HIS A 44 15.69 -12.05 13.31
CA HIS A 44 14.41 -11.55 13.78
C HIS A 44 13.73 -10.64 12.76
N LEU A 45 14.49 -9.83 12.00
CA LEU A 45 13.94 -9.13 10.83
C LEU A 45 13.32 -10.14 9.86
N LYS A 46 14.07 -11.17 9.45
CA LYS A 46 13.55 -12.23 8.57
C LYS A 46 12.32 -12.93 9.18
N ALA A 47 12.37 -13.28 10.46
CA ALA A 47 11.31 -14.01 11.14
C ALA A 47 9.96 -13.25 11.19
N THR A 48 9.96 -11.92 11.03
CA THR A 48 8.71 -11.14 10.96
C THR A 48 7.81 -11.58 9.80
N ILE A 49 8.36 -11.97 8.66
CA ILE A 49 7.62 -12.29 7.44
C ILE A 49 6.72 -13.54 7.63
N PRO A 50 7.27 -14.73 7.96
CA PRO A 50 6.44 -15.92 8.17
C PRO A 50 5.55 -15.77 9.40
N MET A 51 5.99 -15.02 10.42
CA MET A 51 5.18 -14.74 11.60
C MET A 51 3.92 -13.94 11.25
N PHE A 52 4.04 -12.89 10.42
CA PHE A 52 2.90 -12.07 10.03
C PHE A 52 2.00 -12.76 9.03
N ALA A 53 2.57 -13.51 8.08
CA ALA A 53 1.80 -14.38 7.20
C ALA A 53 0.96 -15.38 7.99
N GLY A 54 1.56 -16.09 8.96
CA GLY A 54 0.87 -17.04 9.83
C GLY A 54 -0.21 -16.40 10.70
N MET A 55 0.06 -15.22 11.27
CA MET A 55 -0.92 -14.44 12.04
C MET A 55 -2.10 -14.00 11.17
N GLY A 56 -1.83 -13.52 9.95
CA GLY A 56 -2.83 -13.13 8.97
C GLY A 56 -3.75 -14.30 8.60
N LEU A 57 -3.17 -15.45 8.24
CA LEU A 57 -3.92 -16.68 7.96
C LEU A 57 -4.71 -17.19 9.18
N SER A 58 -4.25 -16.88 10.39
CA SER A 58 -4.94 -17.19 11.65
C SER A 58 -6.03 -16.17 12.03
N GLY A 59 -6.34 -15.21 11.15
CA GLY A 59 -7.39 -14.21 11.35
C GLY A 59 -6.97 -12.98 12.15
N PHE A 60 -5.67 -12.71 12.27
CA PHE A 60 -5.13 -11.50 12.92
C PHE A 60 -4.50 -10.55 11.89
N PRO A 61 -5.31 -9.74 11.20
CA PRO A 61 -4.81 -8.88 10.12
C PRO A 61 -4.06 -7.63 10.62
N PHE A 62 -4.28 -7.21 11.87
CA PHE A 62 -3.66 -6.00 12.43
C PHE A 62 -2.47 -6.37 13.34
N VAL A 63 -1.36 -6.73 12.71
CA VAL A 63 -0.11 -7.17 13.36
C VAL A 63 1.07 -6.26 13.01
N GLY A 64 2.06 -6.16 13.90
CA GLY A 64 3.30 -5.43 13.68
C GLY A 64 4.38 -5.76 14.72
N ALA A 65 5.64 -5.53 14.40
CA ALA A 65 6.79 -5.77 15.29
C ALA A 65 7.43 -4.45 15.70
N ASP A 66 8.37 -4.51 16.63
CA ASP A 66 9.19 -3.35 16.97
C ASP A 66 10.25 -3.18 15.90
N ILE A 67 10.04 -2.20 15.01
CA ILE A 67 10.95 -1.88 13.93
C ILE A 67 12.30 -1.47 14.53
N GLY A 68 13.37 -2.17 14.13
CA GLY A 68 14.71 -2.01 14.71
C GLY A 68 15.07 -3.02 15.79
N GLY A 69 14.09 -3.72 16.38
CA GLY A 69 14.30 -4.63 17.50
C GLY A 69 14.01 -3.97 18.85
N PHE A 70 13.33 -4.71 19.72
CA PHE A 70 13.04 -4.33 21.09
C PHE A 70 14.25 -4.46 22.01
N ALA A 71 14.95 -5.60 21.90
CA ALA A 71 16.14 -5.90 22.68
C ALA A 71 17.40 -5.62 21.85
N GLU A 72 18.45 -5.15 22.52
CA GLU A 72 19.71 -4.71 21.91
C GLU A 72 19.53 -3.41 21.10
N ALA A 73 20.46 -3.13 20.17
CA ALA A 73 20.42 -1.95 19.33
C ALA A 73 20.83 -2.32 17.90
N PRO A 74 20.05 -1.96 16.88
CA PRO A 74 20.37 -2.31 15.50
C PRO A 74 21.53 -1.47 14.98
N THR A 75 22.23 -1.99 13.98
CA THR A 75 23.06 -1.13 13.13
C THR A 75 22.17 -0.18 12.33
N ALA A 76 22.74 0.92 11.85
CA ALA A 76 22.01 1.89 11.02
C ALA A 76 21.39 1.23 9.77
N GLU A 77 22.11 0.31 9.14
CA GLU A 77 21.60 -0.47 8.01
C GLU A 77 20.45 -1.38 8.40
N LEU A 78 20.58 -2.15 9.48
CA LEU A 78 19.52 -3.04 9.94
C LEU A 78 18.25 -2.25 10.25
N TYR A 79 18.35 -1.12 10.94
CA TYR A 79 17.22 -0.25 11.22
C TYR A 79 16.56 0.25 9.93
N THR A 80 17.36 0.76 8.97
CA THR A 80 16.83 1.24 7.68
C THR A 80 16.11 0.13 6.90
N ARG A 81 16.68 -1.09 6.83
CA ARG A 81 16.01 -2.23 6.16
C ARG A 81 14.75 -2.65 6.87
N TRP A 82 14.76 -2.68 8.20
CA TRP A 82 13.57 -3.00 8.99
C TRP A 82 12.47 -1.97 8.79
N LEU A 83 12.81 -0.68 8.75
CA LEU A 83 11.83 0.39 8.53
C LEU A 83 11.25 0.34 7.12
N GLN A 84 12.07 0.05 6.10
CA GLN A 84 11.61 -0.15 4.72
C GLN A 84 10.61 -1.30 4.61
N LEU A 85 10.88 -2.44 5.26
CA LEU A 85 9.91 -3.53 5.36
C LEU A 85 8.67 -3.10 6.18
N GLY A 86 8.89 -2.39 7.28
CA GLY A 86 7.85 -1.91 8.20
C GLY A 86 6.80 -1.00 7.56
N VAL A 87 7.11 -0.35 6.42
CA VAL A 87 6.13 0.36 5.57
C VAL A 87 4.92 -0.51 5.23
N PHE A 88 5.12 -1.82 5.08
CA PHE A 88 4.10 -2.79 4.71
C PHE A 88 3.54 -3.58 5.91
N TYR A 89 3.90 -3.20 7.14
CA TYR A 89 3.25 -3.77 8.32
C TYR A 89 1.86 -3.16 8.50
N PRO A 90 0.82 -3.97 8.78
CA PRO A 90 -0.48 -3.44 9.17
C PRO A 90 -0.37 -2.45 10.34
N PHE A 91 0.42 -2.79 11.36
CA PHE A 91 0.81 -1.92 12.46
C PHE A 91 2.30 -1.54 12.35
N MET A 92 2.58 -0.28 12.01
CA MET A 92 3.94 0.25 11.85
C MET A 92 4.35 1.04 13.09
N ARG A 93 5.36 0.57 13.83
CA ARG A 93 5.86 1.21 15.05
C ARG A 93 7.34 0.90 15.30
N THR A 94 8.10 1.92 15.71
CA THR A 94 9.42 1.76 16.33
C THR A 94 9.28 1.72 17.85
N HIS A 95 9.99 0.81 18.51
CA HIS A 95 9.99 0.69 19.97
C HIS A 95 11.23 -0.07 20.45
N THR A 96 11.71 0.26 21.65
CA THR A 96 12.88 -0.37 22.25
C THR A 96 12.73 -0.44 23.77
N THR A 97 13.49 -1.32 24.41
CA THR A 97 13.50 -1.48 25.86
C THR A 97 14.23 -0.33 26.57
N PHE A 98 13.94 -0.14 27.87
CA PHE A 98 14.66 0.82 28.69
C PHE A 98 16.16 0.48 28.77
N GLY A 99 17.00 1.50 28.66
CA GLY A 99 18.46 1.36 28.79
C GLY A 99 19.19 1.05 27.48
N THR A 100 18.49 0.98 26.34
CA THR A 100 19.11 1.00 25.01
C THR A 100 19.30 2.44 24.51
N PRO A 101 20.13 2.65 23.48
CA PRO A 101 20.16 3.92 22.74
C PRO A 101 18.80 4.28 22.13
N ASP A 102 18.66 5.56 21.80
CA ASP A 102 17.55 6.12 21.02
C ASP A 102 17.46 5.38 19.67
N GLN A 103 16.25 4.93 19.31
CA GLN A 103 15.99 4.19 18.08
C GLN A 103 15.07 4.94 17.11
N GLU A 104 14.74 6.20 17.38
CA GLU A 104 13.96 7.02 16.47
C GLU A 104 14.61 7.12 15.09
N PRO A 105 13.83 7.33 14.01
CA PRO A 105 14.35 7.31 12.63
C PRO A 105 15.54 8.23 12.34
N TRP A 106 15.76 9.28 13.13
CA TRP A 106 16.86 10.25 13.00
C TRP A 106 18.13 9.88 13.80
N SER A 107 18.09 8.85 14.65
CA SER A 107 19.20 8.50 15.55
C SER A 107 20.41 7.86 14.87
N TYR A 108 20.32 7.55 13.57
CA TYR A 108 21.31 6.77 12.81
C TYR A 108 22.18 7.61 11.84
N GLY A 109 22.26 8.92 12.08
CA GLY A 109 23.02 9.87 11.26
C GLY A 109 22.27 10.31 9.99
N SER A 110 22.71 11.43 9.41
CA SER A 110 21.97 12.15 8.36
C SER A 110 21.74 11.32 7.08
N PHE A 111 22.66 10.43 6.73
CA PHE A 111 22.51 9.53 5.59
C PHE A 111 21.32 8.58 5.79
N HIS A 112 21.27 7.86 6.92
CA HIS A 112 20.17 6.95 7.22
C HIS A 112 18.88 7.68 7.56
N GLU A 113 18.95 8.86 8.20
CA GLU A 113 17.78 9.70 8.44
C GLU A 113 17.05 10.04 7.13
N ALA A 114 17.78 10.39 6.06
CA ALA A 114 17.18 10.67 4.75
C ALA A 114 16.49 9.44 4.15
N LEU A 115 17.11 8.27 4.26
CA LEU A 115 16.53 6.99 3.81
C LEU A 115 15.28 6.61 4.62
N ASN A 116 15.37 6.77 5.93
CA ASN A 116 14.29 6.46 6.87
C ASN A 116 13.09 7.40 6.67
N ARG A 117 13.36 8.70 6.43
CA ARG A 117 12.34 9.68 6.04
C ARG A 117 11.64 9.22 4.77
N ARG A 118 12.38 8.82 3.73
CA ARG A 118 11.78 8.38 2.46
C ARG A 118 10.89 7.15 2.62
N ALA A 119 11.27 6.20 3.48
CA ALA A 119 10.43 5.03 3.80
C ALA A 119 9.13 5.46 4.51
N ILE A 120 9.20 6.36 5.49
CA ILE A 120 8.02 6.89 6.19
C ILE A 120 7.12 7.69 5.25
N GLU A 121 7.69 8.52 4.38
CA GLU A 121 6.95 9.23 3.33
C GLU A 121 6.20 8.24 2.42
N MET A 122 6.84 7.15 2.01
CA MET A 122 6.18 6.11 1.21
C MET A 122 4.99 5.48 1.95
N ARG A 123 5.09 5.23 3.27
CA ARG A 123 3.93 4.80 4.07
C ARG A 123 2.78 5.79 3.99
N TYR A 124 3.07 7.09 4.11
CA TYR A 124 2.06 8.15 4.04
C TYR A 124 1.48 8.34 2.63
N GLU A 125 2.30 8.20 1.59
CA GLU A 125 1.85 8.18 0.19
C GLU A 125 0.88 7.01 -0.05
N LEU A 126 1.13 5.85 0.58
CA LEU A 126 0.34 4.62 0.46
C LEU A 126 -0.84 4.51 1.44
N LEU A 127 -1.11 5.51 2.29
CA LEU A 127 -2.21 5.41 3.27
C LEU A 127 -3.57 5.07 2.65
N PRO A 128 -3.97 5.59 1.46
CA PRO A 128 -5.20 5.16 0.80
C PRO A 128 -5.21 3.65 0.51
N GLU A 129 -4.11 3.09 -0.01
CA GLU A 129 -3.96 1.65 -0.24
C GLU A 129 -4.00 0.85 1.07
N VAL A 130 -3.21 1.26 2.06
CA VAL A 130 -3.18 0.64 3.39
C VAL A 130 -4.57 0.61 4.01
N TYR A 131 -5.32 1.71 3.92
CA TYR A 131 -6.66 1.79 4.47
C TYR A 131 -7.64 0.89 3.72
N ASN A 132 -7.51 0.82 2.39
CA ASN A 132 -8.32 -0.04 1.54
C ASN A 132 -8.13 -1.53 1.88
N VAL A 133 -6.89 -2.00 1.99
CA VAL A 133 -6.62 -3.42 2.33
C VAL A 133 -7.00 -3.76 3.78
N MET A 134 -6.88 -2.80 4.70
CA MET A 134 -7.31 -2.99 6.08
C MET A 134 -8.85 -2.98 6.23
N GLU A 135 -9.56 -2.21 5.40
CA GLU A 135 -11.03 -2.31 5.33
C GLU A 135 -11.45 -3.68 4.82
N GLU A 136 -10.83 -4.18 3.74
CA GLU A 136 -11.10 -5.52 3.23
C GLU A 136 -10.91 -6.56 4.33
N ALA A 137 -9.77 -6.52 5.03
CA ALA A 137 -9.48 -7.41 6.13
C ALA A 137 -10.54 -7.36 7.24
N SER A 138 -11.09 -6.18 7.54
CA SER A 138 -12.14 -6.01 8.54
C SER A 138 -13.47 -6.66 8.13
N ARG A 139 -13.75 -6.74 6.83
CA ARG A 139 -15.01 -7.23 6.26
C ARG A 139 -14.97 -8.71 5.89
N THR A 140 -13.84 -9.18 5.35
CA THR A 140 -13.71 -10.54 4.79
C THR A 140 -12.80 -11.44 5.62
N GLY A 141 -11.92 -10.86 6.44
CA GLY A 141 -10.87 -11.58 7.16
C GLY A 141 -9.62 -11.87 6.33
N ILE A 142 -9.60 -11.52 5.04
CA ILE A 142 -8.41 -11.67 4.19
C ILE A 142 -7.35 -10.65 4.67
N PRO A 143 -6.15 -11.08 5.10
CA PRO A 143 -5.19 -10.17 5.71
C PRO A 143 -4.58 -9.19 4.69
N ALA A 144 -4.10 -8.05 5.18
CA ALA A 144 -3.30 -7.13 4.35
C ALA A 144 -1.92 -7.73 4.02
N PHE A 145 -1.30 -8.45 4.96
CA PHE A 145 -0.04 -9.16 4.76
C PHE A 145 -0.35 -10.60 4.33
N ARG A 146 -0.15 -10.94 3.06
CA ARG A 146 -0.58 -12.20 2.45
C ARG A 146 0.63 -13.04 2.02
N PRO A 147 0.78 -14.29 2.50
CA PRO A 147 1.73 -15.21 1.86
C PRO A 147 1.29 -15.47 0.42
N LEU A 148 2.23 -15.66 -0.51
CA LEU A 148 1.90 -15.85 -1.93
C LEU A 148 0.95 -17.02 -2.17
N LEU A 149 1.07 -18.11 -1.39
CA LEU A 149 0.17 -19.27 -1.47
C LEU A 149 -1.31 -18.93 -1.30
N LEU A 150 -1.64 -17.82 -0.61
CA LEU A 150 -3.03 -17.39 -0.42
C LEU A 150 -3.66 -16.93 -1.74
N GLU A 151 -2.88 -16.27 -2.59
CA GLU A 151 -3.31 -15.74 -3.90
C GLU A 151 -3.01 -16.71 -5.04
N PHE A 152 -2.03 -17.60 -4.86
CA PHE A 152 -1.55 -18.54 -5.88
C PHE A 152 -1.49 -19.99 -5.35
N PRO A 153 -2.62 -20.56 -4.86
CA PRO A 153 -2.62 -21.90 -4.26
C PRO A 153 -2.21 -23.00 -5.25
N ASP A 154 -2.46 -22.80 -6.54
CA ASP A 154 -2.12 -23.75 -7.61
C ASP A 154 -0.67 -23.63 -8.12
N ASP A 155 0.14 -22.75 -7.53
CA ASP A 155 1.55 -22.59 -7.84
C ASP A 155 2.43 -23.16 -6.70
N PRO A 156 2.94 -24.40 -6.82
CA PRO A 156 3.74 -25.04 -5.76
C PRO A 156 5.00 -24.26 -5.38
N ALA A 157 5.51 -23.40 -6.26
CA ALA A 157 6.67 -22.56 -5.95
C ALA A 157 6.36 -21.55 -4.83
N THR A 158 5.07 -21.31 -4.51
CA THR A 158 4.65 -20.32 -3.51
C THR A 158 4.39 -20.88 -2.12
N TRP A 159 4.34 -22.21 -1.96
CA TRP A 159 3.88 -22.85 -0.72
C TRP A 159 4.86 -22.71 0.45
N GLU A 160 6.16 -22.68 0.15
CA GLU A 160 7.23 -22.65 1.15
C GLU A 160 7.99 -21.30 1.19
N LEU A 161 7.52 -20.29 0.45
CA LEU A 161 8.15 -18.97 0.45
C LEU A 161 7.90 -18.26 1.79
N ASP A 162 9.00 -17.88 2.43
CA ASP A 162 9.02 -17.27 3.77
C ASP A 162 9.76 -15.93 3.83
N ASP A 163 10.23 -15.43 2.68
CA ASP A 163 11.06 -14.24 2.53
C ASP A 163 10.45 -13.17 1.60
N GLU A 164 9.24 -13.41 1.09
CA GLU A 164 8.45 -12.44 0.31
C GLU A 164 6.95 -12.62 0.57
N PHE A 165 6.17 -11.58 0.29
CA PHE A 165 4.74 -11.56 0.55
C PHE A 165 4.04 -10.56 -0.35
N LEU A 166 2.70 -10.63 -0.41
CA LEU A 166 1.86 -9.60 -0.99
C LEU A 166 1.31 -8.69 0.10
N PHE A 167 1.39 -7.38 -0.10
CA PHE A 167 0.63 -6.39 0.64
C PHE A 167 -0.64 -6.04 -0.14
N GLY A 168 -1.79 -6.45 0.37
CA GLY A 168 -3.01 -6.53 -0.44
C GLY A 168 -2.86 -7.56 -1.56
N PRO A 169 -3.65 -7.46 -2.64
CA PRO A 169 -3.60 -8.40 -3.76
C PRO A 169 -2.48 -8.12 -4.78
N ASP A 170 -1.91 -6.90 -4.78
CA ASP A 170 -1.18 -6.37 -5.94
C ASP A 170 0.27 -5.94 -5.69
N LEU A 171 0.67 -5.66 -4.44
CA LEU A 171 2.03 -5.22 -4.13
C LEU A 171 2.86 -6.39 -3.58
N LEU A 172 3.70 -7.00 -4.41
CA LEU A 172 4.64 -8.04 -3.98
C LEU A 172 5.88 -7.36 -3.39
N VAL A 173 6.18 -7.67 -2.14
CA VAL A 173 7.28 -7.08 -1.37
C VAL A 173 8.31 -8.17 -1.10
N ALA A 174 9.56 -7.93 -1.52
CA ALA A 174 10.69 -8.82 -1.31
C ALA A 174 11.78 -8.07 -0.54
N PRO A 175 11.81 -8.16 0.81
CA PRO A 175 12.74 -7.42 1.64
C PRO A 175 14.21 -7.80 1.39
N VAL A 176 15.11 -6.86 1.62
CA VAL A 176 16.55 -7.12 1.58
C VAL A 176 16.98 -7.72 2.92
N LEU A 177 17.18 -9.04 2.95
CA LEU A 177 17.54 -9.79 4.16
C LEU A 177 19.03 -10.19 4.20
N ARG A 178 19.74 -10.01 3.07
CA ARG A 178 21.16 -10.32 2.80
C ARG A 178 21.69 -9.33 1.75
N GLU A 179 22.91 -9.53 1.24
CA GLU A 179 23.55 -8.63 0.25
C GLU A 179 22.73 -8.43 -1.05
N ASP A 180 22.00 -9.46 -1.52
CA ASP A 180 21.12 -9.41 -2.70
C ASP A 180 19.67 -9.81 -2.37
N ALA A 181 18.73 -9.36 -3.20
CA ALA A 181 17.34 -9.82 -3.17
C ALA A 181 17.07 -10.84 -4.29
N VAL A 182 16.71 -12.05 -3.90
CA VAL A 182 16.22 -13.11 -4.79
C VAL A 182 14.71 -13.16 -4.60
N VAL A 183 13.95 -12.92 -5.67
CA VAL A 183 12.48 -12.79 -5.62
C VAL A 183 11.85 -13.77 -6.59
N TYR A 184 10.83 -14.50 -6.16
CA TYR A 184 9.97 -15.27 -7.05
C TYR A 184 8.79 -14.41 -7.48
N LEU A 185 8.59 -14.25 -8.79
CA LEU A 185 7.39 -13.58 -9.29
C LEU A 185 6.39 -14.64 -9.75
N PRO A 186 5.16 -14.68 -9.20
CA PRO A 186 4.14 -15.67 -9.57
C PRO A 186 3.59 -15.40 -10.97
N ALA A 187 2.61 -16.17 -11.42
CA ALA A 187 2.06 -16.07 -12.76
C ALA A 187 1.52 -14.66 -13.12
N GLY A 188 1.93 -14.16 -14.28
CA GLY A 188 1.53 -12.85 -14.79
C GLY A 188 2.74 -11.97 -15.13
N GLU A 189 2.48 -10.72 -15.50
CA GLU A 189 3.52 -9.69 -15.60
C GLU A 189 3.54 -8.88 -14.31
N CYS A 190 4.74 -8.49 -13.88
CA CYS A 190 4.93 -7.59 -12.74
C CYS A 190 5.80 -6.40 -13.16
N TYR A 191 5.67 -5.30 -12.43
CA TYR A 191 6.43 -4.09 -12.67
C TYR A 191 7.12 -3.64 -11.39
N ASP A 192 8.41 -3.31 -11.45
CA ASP A 192 9.07 -2.64 -10.34
C ASP A 192 8.34 -1.32 -10.01
N TYR A 193 7.93 -1.15 -8.76
CA TYR A 193 7.10 -0.02 -8.31
C TYR A 193 7.81 1.33 -8.51
N HIS A 194 9.13 1.37 -8.30
CA HIS A 194 9.93 2.59 -8.31
C HIS A 194 10.30 3.02 -9.74
N ARG A 195 10.86 2.09 -10.52
CA ARG A 195 11.45 2.29 -11.85
C ARG A 195 10.46 1.97 -12.98
N GLY A 196 9.46 1.15 -12.74
CA GLY A 196 8.48 0.72 -13.75
C GLY A 196 9.00 -0.34 -14.72
N TRP A 197 10.13 -0.99 -14.42
CA TRP A 197 10.68 -2.07 -15.24
C TRP A 197 9.77 -3.29 -15.21
N ARG A 198 9.54 -3.90 -16.37
CA ARG A 198 8.68 -5.07 -16.51
C ARG A 198 9.47 -6.36 -16.25
N PHE A 199 8.85 -7.27 -15.50
CA PHE A 199 9.37 -8.59 -15.19
C PHE A 199 8.36 -9.68 -15.58
N GLU A 200 8.89 -10.79 -16.06
CA GLU A 200 8.11 -12.00 -16.37
C GLU A 200 7.87 -12.81 -15.10
N GLY A 201 6.63 -13.26 -14.89
CA GLY A 201 6.26 -14.16 -13.81
C GLY A 201 6.64 -15.61 -14.05
N ARG A 202 6.29 -16.46 -13.07
CA ARG A 202 6.72 -17.87 -12.93
C ARG A 202 8.24 -18.04 -13.00
N ARG A 203 8.96 -17.09 -12.42
CA ARG A 203 10.41 -17.05 -12.49
C ARG A 203 11.00 -16.37 -11.25
N THR A 204 12.12 -16.91 -10.80
CA THR A 204 12.99 -16.27 -9.81
C THR A 204 13.91 -15.27 -10.49
N HIS A 205 13.97 -14.06 -9.96
CA HIS A 205 14.85 -12.99 -10.44
C HIS A 205 15.87 -12.62 -9.38
N LEU A 206 17.09 -12.32 -9.81
CA LEU A 206 18.09 -11.66 -8.99
C LEU A 206 17.97 -10.16 -9.22
N VAL A 207 17.65 -9.40 -8.18
CA VAL A 207 17.35 -7.98 -8.28
C VAL A 207 18.44 -7.19 -7.57
N PRO A 208 19.20 -6.34 -8.29
CA PRO A 208 20.19 -5.49 -7.67
C PRO A 208 19.53 -4.49 -6.71
N VAL A 209 20.04 -4.41 -5.49
CA VAL A 209 19.49 -3.54 -4.45
C VAL A 209 20.48 -2.48 -4.00
N THR A 210 19.97 -1.31 -3.65
CA THR A 210 20.70 -0.26 -2.95
C THR A 210 20.04 -0.05 -1.59
N LEU A 211 20.65 0.73 -0.70
CA LEU A 211 20.01 1.13 0.56
C LEU A 211 18.80 2.05 0.37
N GLU A 212 18.55 2.56 -0.84
CA GLU A 212 17.48 3.54 -1.10
C GLU A 212 16.07 2.95 -0.95
N ALA A 213 15.87 1.68 -1.32
CA ALA A 213 14.58 1.02 -1.25
C ALA A 213 14.75 -0.50 -1.14
N ILE A 214 13.66 -1.17 -0.75
CA ILE A 214 13.49 -2.62 -0.94
C ILE A 214 12.76 -2.88 -2.26
N PRO A 215 12.99 -4.03 -2.91
CA PRO A 215 12.19 -4.45 -4.05
C PRO A 215 10.70 -4.52 -3.73
N VAL A 216 9.91 -3.80 -4.53
CA VAL A 216 8.44 -3.83 -4.51
C VAL A 216 7.97 -3.94 -5.95
N PHE A 217 7.18 -4.97 -6.23
CA PHE A 217 6.63 -5.25 -7.54
C PHE A 217 5.12 -5.07 -7.53
N VAL A 218 4.59 -4.55 -8.62
CA VAL A 218 3.16 -4.36 -8.82
C VAL A 218 2.69 -5.24 -9.95
N ARG A 219 1.63 -6.00 -9.72
CA ARG A 219 1.04 -6.87 -10.74
C ARG A 219 0.45 -6.06 -11.90
N ALA A 220 0.58 -6.58 -13.12
CA ALA A 220 -0.19 -6.08 -14.25
C ALA A 220 -1.69 -6.19 -13.95
N GLY A 221 -2.43 -5.13 -14.24
CA GLY A 221 -3.84 -5.00 -13.90
C GLY A 221 -4.08 -4.22 -12.60
N ALA A 222 -3.06 -3.98 -11.77
CA ALA A 222 -3.25 -3.32 -10.49
C ALA A 222 -3.68 -1.84 -10.64
N PHE A 223 -4.47 -1.42 -9.67
CA PHE A 223 -4.67 -0.02 -9.31
C PHE A 223 -4.08 0.20 -7.93
N VAL A 224 -3.08 1.06 -7.78
CA VAL A 224 -2.48 1.39 -6.47
C VAL A 224 -2.93 2.78 -6.08
N PHE A 225 -3.63 2.88 -4.95
CA PHE A 225 -4.23 4.13 -4.47
C PHE A 225 -3.26 4.89 -3.57
N ARG A 226 -2.97 6.14 -3.93
CA ARG A 226 -1.93 6.94 -3.30
C ARG A 226 -2.35 8.38 -3.11
N GLN A 227 -1.54 9.13 -2.40
CA GLN A 227 -1.69 10.57 -2.20
C GLN A 227 -0.31 11.24 -2.08
N PRO A 228 -0.24 12.58 -2.13
CA PRO A 228 0.94 13.30 -1.66
C PRO A 228 1.26 13.01 -0.18
N VAL A 229 2.52 13.19 0.18
CA VAL A 229 2.98 13.12 1.57
C VAL A 229 2.23 14.15 2.42
N VAL A 230 1.75 13.71 3.57
CA VAL A 230 1.18 14.55 4.63
C VAL A 230 1.90 14.25 5.95
N GLN A 231 1.89 15.18 6.91
CA GLN A 231 2.64 15.01 8.15
C GLN A 231 1.89 14.15 9.19
N HIS A 232 0.57 14.09 9.07
CA HIS A 232 -0.29 13.21 9.87
C HIS A 232 -1.62 12.92 9.14
N THR A 233 -2.34 11.88 9.57
CA THR A 233 -3.59 11.44 8.90
C THR A 233 -4.68 12.52 8.84
N GLY A 234 -4.71 13.45 9.80
CA GLY A 234 -5.64 14.59 9.78
C GLY A 234 -5.47 15.57 8.60
N GLU A 235 -4.35 15.52 7.87
CA GLU A 235 -4.08 16.37 6.69
C GLU A 235 -4.46 15.68 5.36
N MET A 236 -4.98 14.45 5.40
CA MET A 236 -5.37 13.70 4.19
C MET A 236 -6.58 14.31 3.48
N ALA A 237 -7.48 14.98 4.22
CA ALA A 237 -8.70 15.53 3.65
C ALA A 237 -8.40 16.56 2.56
N GLY A 238 -8.94 16.34 1.35
CA GLY A 238 -8.78 17.23 0.21
C GLY A 238 -7.49 17.06 -0.58
N GLN A 239 -6.57 16.20 -0.12
CA GLN A 239 -5.39 15.83 -0.90
C GLN A 239 -5.81 15.16 -2.22
N PRO A 240 -5.09 15.40 -3.33
CA PRO A 240 -5.31 14.68 -4.58
C PRO A 240 -5.21 13.17 -4.38
N LEU A 241 -6.20 12.43 -4.89
CA LEU A 241 -6.12 10.98 -4.98
C LEU A 241 -5.34 10.62 -6.25
N ARG A 242 -4.19 9.97 -6.07
CA ARG A 242 -3.37 9.43 -7.16
C ARG A 242 -3.70 7.96 -7.35
N VAL A 243 -3.92 7.54 -8.59
CA VAL A 243 -4.21 6.16 -8.96
C VAL A 243 -3.14 5.71 -9.94
N ALA A 244 -2.16 4.96 -9.45
CA ALA A 244 -1.18 4.34 -10.33
C ALA A 244 -1.84 3.15 -11.03
N VAL A 245 -1.86 3.17 -12.36
CA VAL A 245 -2.52 2.16 -13.19
C VAL A 245 -1.47 1.37 -13.92
N PHE A 246 -1.50 0.05 -13.75
CA PHE A 246 -0.65 -0.91 -14.45
C PHE A 246 -1.53 -1.65 -15.47
N PRO A 247 -1.45 -1.31 -16.77
CA PRO A 247 -2.40 -1.80 -17.74
C PRO A 247 -2.38 -3.32 -17.92
N ALA A 248 -3.57 -3.93 -18.01
CA ALA A 248 -3.79 -5.31 -18.44
C ALA A 248 -4.97 -5.38 -19.43
N SER A 249 -5.23 -6.56 -20.00
CA SER A 249 -6.39 -6.77 -20.89
C SER A 249 -7.71 -6.44 -20.18
N HIS A 250 -7.84 -6.90 -18.94
CA HIS A 250 -8.96 -6.59 -18.06
C HIS A 250 -8.56 -6.80 -16.59
N SER A 251 -8.96 -5.88 -15.72
CA SER A 251 -8.90 -6.05 -14.26
C SER A 251 -9.82 -5.05 -13.57
N GLU A 252 -10.07 -5.26 -12.28
CA GLU A 252 -10.85 -4.35 -11.44
C GLU A 252 -10.23 -4.21 -10.05
N ALA A 253 -10.51 -3.06 -9.42
CA ALA A 253 -10.19 -2.77 -8.03
C ALA A 253 -11.30 -1.95 -7.40
N SER A 254 -11.32 -1.90 -6.06
CA SER A 254 -12.21 -1.03 -5.30
C SER A 254 -11.38 -0.14 -4.40
N LEU A 255 -11.82 1.11 -4.22
CA LEU A 255 -11.32 2.02 -3.19
C LEU A 255 -12.41 2.25 -2.16
N TYR A 256 -12.07 2.10 -0.89
CA TYR A 256 -12.91 2.46 0.26
C TYR A 256 -12.35 3.67 1.00
N GLU A 257 -13.25 4.60 1.35
CA GLU A 257 -12.96 5.77 2.18
C GLU A 257 -14.12 6.02 3.14
N ASP A 258 -13.84 6.59 4.30
CA ASP A 258 -14.84 7.13 5.23
C ASP A 258 -14.22 8.27 6.04
N GLU A 259 -14.86 8.69 7.12
CA GLU A 259 -14.36 9.76 7.99
C GLU A 259 -12.99 9.44 8.64
N GLY A 260 -12.50 8.20 8.57
CA GLY A 260 -11.23 7.74 9.15
C GLY A 260 -11.29 7.53 10.67
N GLN A 261 -12.21 8.22 11.33
CA GLN A 261 -12.52 8.09 12.75
C GLN A 261 -13.99 7.67 12.96
N GLY A 262 -14.23 7.03 14.10
CA GLY A 262 -15.56 6.69 14.55
C GLY A 262 -16.29 5.56 13.82
N LEU A 263 -17.60 5.45 14.10
CA LEU A 263 -18.40 4.26 13.80
C LEU A 263 -19.53 4.50 12.77
N ALA A 264 -19.60 5.70 12.17
CA ALA A 264 -20.66 6.06 11.23
C ALA A 264 -20.69 5.15 9.97
N TYR A 265 -19.54 4.58 9.58
CA TYR A 265 -19.45 3.62 8.48
C TYR A 265 -20.39 2.42 8.65
N ARG A 266 -20.66 1.99 9.90
CA ARG A 266 -21.60 0.89 10.20
C ARG A 266 -23.04 1.22 9.84
N GLN A 267 -23.35 2.49 9.64
CA GLN A 267 -24.65 3.01 9.23
C GLN A 267 -24.66 3.44 7.76
N GLY A 268 -23.65 3.04 6.98
CA GLY A 268 -23.54 3.38 5.56
C GLY A 268 -22.80 4.69 5.25
N SER A 269 -22.25 5.38 6.26
CA SER A 269 -21.44 6.59 6.08
C SER A 269 -20.00 6.23 5.65
N PHE A 270 -19.89 5.81 4.39
CA PHE A 270 -18.63 5.56 3.68
C PHE A 270 -18.78 5.99 2.21
N ALA A 271 -17.67 6.03 1.49
CA ALA A 271 -17.59 6.09 0.04
C ALA A 271 -16.85 4.85 -0.46
N ARG A 272 -17.49 4.02 -1.29
CA ARG A 272 -16.81 2.93 -2.00
C ARG A 272 -16.95 3.13 -3.49
N ARG A 273 -15.87 2.92 -4.24
CA ARG A 273 -15.86 3.12 -5.69
C ARG A 273 -15.08 2.05 -6.40
N ARG A 274 -15.69 1.46 -7.43
CA ARG A 274 -15.07 0.46 -8.30
C ARG A 274 -14.36 1.12 -9.47
N PHE A 275 -13.18 0.60 -9.80
CA PHE A 275 -12.36 0.95 -10.96
C PHE A 275 -12.21 -0.30 -11.82
N VAL A 276 -12.39 -0.15 -13.12
CA VAL A 276 -12.24 -1.25 -14.08
C VAL A 276 -11.37 -0.77 -15.22
N GLN A 277 -10.37 -1.55 -15.61
CA GLN A 277 -9.63 -1.29 -16.84
C GLN A 277 -9.92 -2.35 -17.91
N ARG A 278 -9.87 -1.91 -19.16
CA ARG A 278 -9.96 -2.75 -20.36
C ARG A 278 -8.98 -2.22 -21.39
N ARG A 279 -8.12 -3.10 -21.90
CA ARG A 279 -7.18 -2.76 -22.97
C ARG A 279 -7.42 -3.63 -24.18
N ASP A 280 -7.66 -2.98 -25.32
CA ASP A 280 -7.89 -3.63 -26.62
C ASP A 280 -7.27 -2.80 -27.74
N GLY A 281 -6.51 -3.44 -28.64
CA GLY A 281 -5.90 -2.77 -29.80
C GLY A 281 -5.06 -1.52 -29.47
N GLY A 282 -4.43 -1.46 -28.28
CA GLY A 282 -3.69 -0.29 -27.79
C GLY A 282 -4.54 0.77 -27.08
N ARG A 283 -5.86 0.77 -27.27
CA ARG A 283 -6.80 1.61 -26.54
C ARG A 283 -6.95 1.11 -25.10
N LEU A 284 -6.80 2.00 -24.13
CA LEU A 284 -7.06 1.72 -22.71
C LEU A 284 -8.29 2.51 -22.26
N ALA A 285 -9.28 1.80 -21.75
CA ALA A 285 -10.44 2.39 -21.08
C ALA A 285 -10.36 2.09 -19.58
N ILE A 286 -10.52 3.12 -18.75
CA ILE A 286 -10.63 3.02 -17.30
C ILE A 286 -12.01 3.54 -16.91
N GLU A 287 -12.89 2.65 -16.50
CA GLU A 287 -14.23 2.95 -16.00
C GLU A 287 -14.16 3.17 -14.49
N VAL A 288 -14.73 4.29 -14.04
CA VAL A 288 -14.84 4.65 -12.64
C VAL A 288 -16.32 4.69 -12.30
N ALA A 289 -16.75 3.83 -11.39
CA ALA A 289 -18.16 3.70 -11.02
C ALA A 289 -18.65 4.87 -10.14
N THR A 290 -19.97 4.99 -10.02
CA THR A 290 -20.60 5.89 -9.04
C THR A 290 -20.17 5.48 -7.62
N MET A 291 -19.94 6.46 -6.74
CA MET A 291 -19.64 6.21 -5.33
C MET A 291 -20.84 5.63 -4.59
N GLU A 292 -20.64 4.50 -3.91
CA GLU A 292 -21.59 3.88 -3.00
C GLU A 292 -21.43 4.42 -1.58
N GLY A 293 -22.51 4.39 -0.78
CA GLY A 293 -22.55 4.92 0.58
C GLY A 293 -22.91 6.41 0.64
N SER A 294 -23.06 6.95 1.84
CA SER A 294 -23.53 8.33 2.07
C SER A 294 -22.43 9.35 2.36
N TRP A 295 -21.21 8.91 2.70
CA TRP A 295 -20.09 9.82 2.96
C TRP A 295 -19.45 10.27 1.64
N ARG A 296 -18.86 11.46 1.62
CA ARG A 296 -18.18 12.00 0.44
C ARG A 296 -16.83 12.60 0.83
N PRO A 297 -15.77 12.37 0.02
CA PRO A 297 -14.48 12.98 0.28
C PRO A 297 -14.56 14.50 0.11
N ALA A 298 -13.69 15.21 0.82
CA ALA A 298 -13.51 16.63 0.60
C ALA A 298 -13.12 16.89 -0.88
N PRO A 299 -13.54 18.01 -1.49
CA PRO A 299 -13.32 18.26 -2.91
C PRO A 299 -11.81 18.23 -3.27
N ARG A 300 -11.41 17.30 -4.13
CA ARG A 300 -10.02 17.05 -4.52
C ARG A 300 -9.88 16.73 -6.01
N ASP A 301 -8.64 16.64 -6.47
CA ASP A 301 -8.33 16.15 -7.81
C ASP A 301 -8.14 14.63 -7.80
N LEU A 302 -8.45 14.00 -8.92
CA LEU A 302 -8.17 12.60 -9.21
C LEU A 302 -7.13 12.53 -10.32
N VAL A 303 -6.00 11.92 -10.01
CA VAL A 303 -4.81 11.88 -10.87
C VAL A 303 -4.50 10.44 -11.24
N PHE A 304 -4.69 10.07 -12.50
CA PHE A 304 -4.30 8.76 -13.01
C PHE A 304 -2.85 8.80 -13.49
N GLU A 305 -2.05 7.84 -13.05
CA GLU A 305 -0.65 7.68 -13.41
C GLU A 305 -0.50 6.34 -14.14
N VAL A 306 -0.73 6.38 -15.45
CA VAL A 306 -0.82 5.19 -16.30
C VAL A 306 0.56 4.84 -16.85
N ARG A 307 1.09 3.69 -16.45
CA ARG A 307 2.38 3.18 -16.94
C ARG A 307 2.17 2.34 -18.21
N GLY A 308 3.10 2.36 -19.15
CA GLY A 308 3.03 1.47 -20.33
C GLY A 308 1.87 1.73 -21.31
N ALA A 309 1.26 2.92 -21.26
CA ALA A 309 0.16 3.31 -22.14
C ALA A 309 0.59 3.65 -23.58
N GLY A 310 1.90 3.72 -23.87
CA GLY A 310 2.41 4.22 -25.14
C GLY A 310 2.40 5.75 -25.24
N GLU A 311 2.32 6.29 -26.45
CA GLU A 311 2.14 7.72 -26.73
C GLU A 311 0.69 7.92 -27.18
N PRO A 312 -0.24 8.28 -26.28
CA PRO A 312 -1.63 8.38 -26.67
C PRO A 312 -1.85 9.56 -27.63
N SER A 313 -2.51 9.31 -28.75
CA SER A 313 -2.91 10.35 -29.71
C SER A 313 -4.05 11.22 -29.15
N ARG A 314 -4.88 10.64 -28.29
CA ARG A 314 -6.00 11.32 -27.63
C ARG A 314 -6.23 10.76 -26.23
N VAL A 315 -6.45 11.66 -25.28
CA VAL A 315 -6.92 11.33 -23.93
C VAL A 315 -8.26 12.01 -23.71
N ALA A 316 -9.28 11.27 -23.29
CA ALA A 316 -10.63 11.80 -23.08
C ALA A 316 -11.23 11.31 -21.77
N VAL A 317 -12.05 12.15 -21.13
CA VAL A 317 -12.80 11.81 -19.93
C VAL A 317 -14.25 12.16 -20.14
N ALA A 318 -15.16 11.20 -19.89
CA ALA A 318 -16.59 11.34 -20.15
C ALA A 318 -16.89 11.77 -21.60
N GLY A 319 -16.10 11.28 -22.57
CA GLY A 319 -16.23 11.60 -24.00
C GLY A 319 -15.52 12.88 -24.46
N GLU A 320 -15.13 13.75 -23.54
CA GLU A 320 -14.47 15.03 -23.85
C GLU A 320 -12.95 14.88 -23.88
N ALA A 321 -12.32 15.37 -24.95
CA ALA A 321 -10.86 15.38 -25.06
C ALA A 321 -10.20 16.31 -24.03
N LEU A 322 -9.07 15.90 -23.49
CA LEU A 322 -8.25 16.68 -22.57
C LEU A 322 -7.09 17.34 -23.31
N ALA A 323 -6.80 18.60 -22.94
CA ALA A 323 -5.62 19.29 -23.41
C ALA A 323 -4.34 18.64 -22.86
N ARG A 324 -3.32 18.56 -23.72
CA ARG A 324 -1.97 18.12 -23.34
C ARG A 324 -1.18 19.31 -22.81
N PHE A 325 -0.47 19.11 -21.71
CA PHE A 325 0.45 20.06 -21.11
C PHE A 325 1.83 19.44 -20.93
N ASP A 326 2.83 20.27 -20.61
CA ASP A 326 4.03 19.79 -19.91
C ASP A 326 3.71 19.51 -18.42
N ALA A 327 4.69 19.00 -17.68
CA ALA A 327 4.49 18.64 -16.27
C ALA A 327 4.08 19.84 -15.41
N ALA A 328 4.80 20.96 -15.53
CA ALA A 328 4.55 22.18 -14.75
C ALA A 328 3.21 22.86 -15.13
N GLY A 329 2.82 22.80 -16.41
CA GLY A 329 1.52 23.28 -16.88
C GLY A 329 0.38 22.41 -16.36
N LEU A 330 0.55 21.09 -16.34
CA LEU A 330 -0.47 20.18 -15.80
C LEU A 330 -0.72 20.43 -14.32
N GLU A 331 0.32 20.70 -13.52
CA GLU A 331 0.18 21.01 -12.09
C GLU A 331 -0.77 22.19 -11.84
N LYS A 332 -0.72 23.23 -12.69
CA LYS A 332 -1.56 24.44 -12.59
C LYS A 332 -2.93 24.30 -13.25
N ALA A 333 -3.09 23.40 -14.22
CA ALA A 333 -4.33 23.21 -14.96
C ALA A 333 -5.43 22.60 -14.08
N ALA A 334 -6.71 22.92 -14.31
CA ALA A 334 -7.82 22.27 -13.60
C ALA A 334 -8.06 20.83 -14.07
N ARG A 335 -7.81 20.56 -15.35
CA ARG A 335 -7.87 19.23 -15.98
C ARG A 335 -6.92 19.20 -17.17
N GLY A 336 -6.40 18.03 -17.49
CA GLY A 336 -5.48 17.86 -18.61
C GLY A 336 -4.70 16.56 -18.50
N TRP A 337 -3.73 16.38 -19.38
CA TRP A 337 -2.78 15.28 -19.28
C TRP A 337 -1.38 15.69 -19.72
N THR A 338 -0.39 14.93 -19.28
CA THR A 338 0.99 15.02 -19.77
C THR A 338 1.57 13.62 -19.93
N ARG A 339 2.73 13.54 -20.59
CA ARG A 339 3.51 12.32 -20.68
C ARG A 339 4.97 12.64 -20.40
N SER A 340 5.58 11.90 -19.48
CA SER A 340 6.99 12.00 -19.17
C SER A 340 7.85 11.27 -20.21
N GLU A 341 9.16 11.53 -20.16
CA GLU A 341 10.16 10.87 -21.01
C GLU A 341 10.21 9.35 -20.79
N ASN A 342 10.00 8.89 -19.56
CA ASN A 342 9.93 7.46 -19.22
C ASN A 342 8.57 6.81 -19.58
N GLY A 343 7.70 7.52 -20.31
CA GLY A 343 6.44 6.98 -20.83
C GLY A 343 5.30 6.87 -19.82
N LEU A 344 5.41 7.51 -18.66
CA LEU A 344 4.28 7.66 -17.72
C LEU A 344 3.30 8.71 -18.27
N VAL A 345 2.05 8.31 -18.44
CA VAL A 345 0.97 9.24 -18.79
C VAL A 345 0.27 9.67 -17.51
N VAL A 346 0.25 10.96 -17.23
CA VAL A 346 -0.44 11.53 -16.06
C VAL A 346 -1.68 12.25 -16.54
N VAL A 347 -2.85 11.85 -16.05
CA VAL A 347 -4.14 12.47 -16.38
C VAL A 347 -4.73 13.06 -15.11
N LYS A 348 -4.95 14.38 -15.09
CA LYS A 348 -5.59 15.06 -13.96
C LYS A 348 -7.00 15.49 -14.33
N VAL A 349 -7.94 15.15 -13.46
CA VAL A 349 -9.34 15.61 -13.53
C VAL A 349 -9.85 15.92 -12.13
N ARG A 350 -11.01 16.59 -12.04
CA ARG A 350 -11.70 16.75 -10.76
C ARG A 350 -12.31 15.43 -10.32
N ASP A 351 -12.14 15.07 -9.04
CA ASP A 351 -12.80 13.89 -8.50
C ASP A 351 -14.32 14.13 -8.45
N ARG A 352 -15.09 13.09 -8.79
CA ARG A 352 -16.54 13.18 -8.96
C ARG A 352 -17.25 11.94 -8.44
N THR A 353 -18.52 12.11 -8.10
CA THR A 353 -19.32 11.08 -7.42
C THR A 353 -20.07 10.18 -8.40
N ASP A 354 -20.37 10.69 -9.59
CA ASP A 354 -20.99 10.01 -10.71
C ASP A 354 -19.98 9.16 -11.49
N ALA A 355 -20.48 8.12 -12.15
CA ALA A 355 -19.65 7.26 -13.00
C ALA A 355 -19.10 8.03 -14.21
N PHE A 356 -17.89 7.69 -14.64
CA PHE A 356 -17.29 8.21 -15.86
C PHE A 356 -16.25 7.24 -16.42
N THR A 357 -15.84 7.46 -17.67
CA THR A 357 -14.79 6.69 -18.33
C THR A 357 -13.64 7.60 -18.75
N LEU A 358 -12.42 7.21 -18.41
CA LEU A 358 -11.17 7.73 -18.97
C LEU A 358 -10.74 6.83 -20.14
N ILE A 359 -10.41 7.42 -21.29
CA ILE A 359 -9.99 6.72 -22.49
C ILE A 359 -8.64 7.29 -22.92
N LEU A 360 -7.67 6.41 -23.15
CA LEU A 360 -6.40 6.69 -23.83
C LEU A 360 -6.44 5.95 -25.17
N GLU A 361 -6.44 6.70 -26.27
CA GLU A 361 -6.37 6.16 -27.64
C GLU A 361 -4.90 6.13 -28.09
N PRO A 362 -4.46 5.07 -28.78
CA PRO A 362 -3.07 4.91 -29.23
C PRO A 362 -2.66 5.89 -30.32
#